data_AF-A0A2D9I012-F1
#
_entry.id   AF-A0A2D9I012-F1
#
_cell.length_a   1.000
_cell.length_b   1.000
_cell.length_c   1.000
_cell.angle_alpha   90.00
_cell.angle_beta   90.00
_cell.angle_gamma   90.00
#
_symmetry.space_group_name_H-M   'P 1'
#
loop_
_entity.id
_entity.type
_entity.pdbx_description
1 polymer ?
#
loop_
_entity_poly.entity_id
_entity_poly.type
_entity_poly.pdbx_seq_one_letter_code
_entity_poly.pdbx_strand_id
1 'polypeptide(L)'
;MAVTTSDATGPVTRSLMQKDRSWIWTTGAVGAALIVIIPLASIVWLALFPKDEGWFDIVRTSLPTYISNTLILMVGVGIGTITGGVSTAWLVTVCRFPGRRMFEWALLLPLAVPAYLVAFVYTDILEYGGPVQGALRDLFGWQVKSDYWFPEIRSHGGAIIVLSLVLYPYVYMMARAAFLQQSVCALEAARTLGRTPWRCFWTVALPMARPALVIGVSLAMMETLNDFGTIDFFGVHTLTAGVFEVWRVMGNTGGAAQIALVMLLFVVGLLWLERSSRHRQRYGQTSSKIQALPGFELRGWRRVAAMTVCGAPLIFGFAVPFIVLAVNALRRLDQQLTPEYFAFTSNSLILSGTAAVCAVVIGLFMAYGVRLSGGKLLRMLTRLASVGYAVPGAVLAVGVIVPFTSFDAVVGRFIEQTFGVPMGPILFGTAFAVVFAYVARFMAIGFGAVDSALEKVTPHMDDAARTLGKGPLETLRRIHLPMIRGGILAVRPGPFWAVRLPLPGKHCAAIPTIWAWPS
;
A
#
# COMPACT_ATOMS: atom_id res chain seq x y z
N MET A 1 7.47 37.73 67.30
CA MET A 1 6.17 37.23 66.80
C MET A 1 6.36 36.78 65.37
N ALA A 2 6.14 35.49 65.14
CA ALA A 2 6.27 34.83 63.84
C ALA A 2 5.03 35.09 62.97
N VAL A 3 5.25 35.25 61.66
CA VAL A 3 4.29 34.96 60.58
C VAL A 3 5.14 34.39 59.42
N THR A 4 5.50 33.11 59.47
CA THR A 4 4.89 31.97 58.76
C THR A 4 4.79 32.12 57.23
N THR A 5 5.84 31.60 56.58
CA THR A 5 5.84 30.68 55.43
C THR A 5 4.99 31.03 54.20
N SER A 6 5.68 31.51 53.15
CA SER A 6 5.25 31.29 51.77
C SER A 6 5.35 29.80 51.43
N ASP A 7 4.25 29.21 50.99
CA ASP A 7 4.27 27.92 50.28
C ASP A 7 4.94 28.13 48.90
N ALA A 8 6.27 28.03 48.91
CA ALA A 8 7.08 27.92 47.71
C ALA A 8 7.00 26.47 47.21
N THR A 9 5.97 26.14 46.43
CA THR A 9 6.02 24.96 45.57
C THR A 9 7.11 25.19 44.52
N GLY A 10 8.34 24.75 44.82
CA GLY A 10 9.55 25.06 44.06
C GLY A 10 9.62 24.48 42.64
N PRO A 11 10.61 24.89 41.83
CA PRO A 11 10.84 24.41 40.47
C PRO A 11 11.12 22.89 40.37
N VAL A 12 11.47 22.23 41.48
CA VAL A 12 11.77 20.79 41.55
C VAL A 12 10.53 19.92 41.38
N THR A 13 9.36 20.33 41.90
CA THR A 13 8.10 19.58 41.71
C THR A 13 7.56 19.67 40.27
N ARG A 14 7.82 20.78 39.56
CA ARG A 14 7.45 20.92 38.13
C ARG A 14 8.28 20.02 37.21
N SER A 15 9.57 19.84 37.50
CA SER A 15 10.47 18.95 36.78
C SER A 15 10.04 17.47 36.86
N LEU A 16 9.61 17.03 38.05
CA LEU A 16 9.14 15.66 38.28
C LEU A 16 7.76 15.41 37.64
N MET A 17 6.78 16.33 37.82
CA MET A 17 5.46 16.23 37.20
C MET A 17 5.48 16.27 35.65
N GLN A 18 6.51 16.87 35.03
CA GLN A 18 6.64 16.92 33.57
C GLN A 18 7.38 15.71 32.98
N LYS A 19 8.26 15.05 33.75
CA LYS A 19 8.81 13.73 33.41
C LYS A 19 7.71 12.65 33.48
N ASP A 20 6.74 12.82 34.38
CA ASP A 20 5.56 11.95 34.48
C ASP A 20 4.61 12.07 33.29
N ARG A 21 4.50 13.25 32.67
CA ARG A 21 3.55 13.44 31.55
C ARG A 21 4.09 12.95 30.21
N SER A 22 5.40 12.85 30.02
CA SER A 22 5.98 12.20 28.83
C SER A 22 5.82 10.68 28.91
N TRP A 23 5.85 10.09 30.11
CA TRP A 23 5.64 8.66 30.34
C TRP A 23 4.30 8.16 29.79
N ILE A 24 3.22 8.96 29.88
CA ILE A 24 1.89 8.60 29.34
C ILE A 24 1.95 8.42 27.81
N TRP A 25 2.68 9.28 27.10
CA TRP A 25 2.84 9.16 25.65
C TRP A 25 3.73 7.99 25.27
N THR A 26 4.78 7.72 26.05
CA THR A 26 5.67 6.60 25.78
C THR A 26 4.99 5.26 26.05
N THR A 27 4.36 5.09 27.22
CA THR A 27 3.61 3.88 27.58
C THR A 27 2.40 3.66 26.70
N GLY A 28 1.65 4.72 26.39
CA GLY A 28 0.56 4.65 25.44
C GLY A 28 1.05 4.23 24.06
N ALA A 29 2.15 4.81 23.55
CA ALA A 29 2.68 4.46 22.24
C ALA A 29 3.19 3.01 22.20
N VAL A 30 3.78 2.52 23.30
CA VAL A 30 4.12 1.10 23.47
C VAL A 30 2.85 0.24 23.41
N GLY A 31 1.80 0.58 24.17
CA GLY A 31 0.53 -0.14 24.18
C GLY A 31 -0.12 -0.19 22.79
N ALA A 32 -0.19 0.95 22.10
CA ALA A 32 -0.71 1.04 20.74
C ALA A 32 0.11 0.19 19.75
N ALA A 33 1.45 0.23 19.84
CA ALA A 33 2.31 -0.59 19.01
C ALA A 33 2.10 -2.09 19.27
N LEU A 34 2.00 -2.50 20.54
CA LEU A 34 1.75 -3.89 20.91
C LEU A 34 0.41 -4.37 20.39
N ILE A 35 -0.66 -3.57 20.56
CA ILE A 35 -1.99 -3.89 20.05
C ILE A 35 -1.97 -4.14 18.54
N VAL A 36 -1.28 -3.30 17.77
CA VAL A 36 -1.17 -3.46 16.30
C VAL A 36 -0.28 -4.65 15.91
N ILE A 37 0.65 -5.06 16.77
CA ILE A 37 1.50 -6.24 16.56
C ILE A 37 0.76 -7.55 16.87
N ILE A 38 -0.32 -7.53 17.68
CA ILE A 38 -1.06 -8.74 18.10
C ILE A 38 -1.36 -9.66 16.91
N PRO A 39 -1.96 -9.21 15.79
CA PRO A 39 -2.28 -10.10 14.68
C PRO A 39 -1.06 -10.83 14.10
N LEU A 40 0.07 -10.13 14.00
CA LEU A 40 1.32 -10.71 13.51
C LEU A 40 1.89 -11.72 14.50
N ALA A 41 1.87 -11.40 15.79
CA ALA A 41 2.27 -12.33 16.84
C ALA A 41 1.38 -13.58 16.85
N SER A 42 0.06 -13.41 16.66
CA SER A 42 -0.90 -14.52 16.57
C SER A 42 -0.63 -15.44 15.39
N ILE A 43 -0.27 -14.90 14.21
CA ILE A 43 0.10 -15.72 13.05
C ILE A 43 1.36 -16.54 13.35
N VAL A 44 2.41 -15.91 13.91
CA VAL A 44 3.65 -16.59 14.25
C VAL A 44 3.38 -17.70 15.27
N TRP A 45 2.57 -17.42 16.29
CA TRP A 45 2.16 -18.41 17.28
C TRP A 45 1.41 -19.58 16.65
N LEU A 46 0.40 -19.30 15.83
CA LEU A 46 -0.45 -20.32 15.20
C LEU A 46 0.33 -21.17 14.20
N ALA A 47 1.32 -20.57 13.52
CA ALA A 47 2.18 -21.28 12.59
C ALA A 47 3.16 -22.24 13.29
N LEU A 48 3.65 -21.88 14.47
CA LEU A 48 4.59 -22.69 15.26
C LEU A 48 3.89 -23.76 16.10
N PHE A 49 2.65 -23.52 16.52
CA PHE A 49 1.86 -24.42 17.36
C PHE A 49 0.49 -24.72 16.71
N PRO A 50 0.47 -25.39 15.54
CA PRO A 50 -0.78 -25.77 14.89
C PRO A 50 -1.54 -26.79 15.75
N LYS A 51 -2.85 -26.60 15.89
CA LYS A 51 -3.74 -27.56 16.59
C LYS A 51 -4.29 -28.64 15.65
N ASP A 52 -4.34 -28.34 14.36
CA ASP A 52 -4.94 -29.19 13.34
C ASP A 52 -3.86 -30.10 12.71
N GLU A 53 -4.15 -31.40 12.62
CA GLU A 53 -3.29 -32.36 11.91
C GLU A 53 -3.38 -32.13 10.37
N GLY A 54 -2.31 -32.44 9.62
CA GLY A 54 -2.32 -32.37 8.13
C GLY A 54 -1.43 -31.31 7.46
N TRP A 55 -0.63 -30.54 8.20
CA TRP A 55 0.33 -29.58 7.62
C TRP A 55 1.34 -30.23 6.66
N PHE A 56 1.85 -31.43 6.99
CA PHE A 56 2.84 -32.12 6.17
C PHE A 56 2.33 -32.41 4.76
N ASP A 57 1.02 -32.61 4.59
CA ASP A 57 0.42 -32.87 3.28
C ASP A 57 0.29 -31.58 2.46
N ILE A 58 -0.07 -30.46 3.09
CA ILE A 58 -0.12 -29.12 2.46
C ILE A 58 1.27 -28.71 1.97
N VAL A 59 2.31 -28.92 2.79
CA VAL A 59 3.71 -28.63 2.44
C VAL A 59 4.18 -29.44 1.24
N ARG A 60 3.78 -30.70 1.16
CA ARG A 60 4.26 -31.62 0.11
C ARG A 60 3.51 -31.44 -1.21
N THR A 61 2.22 -31.14 -1.18
CA THR A 61 1.37 -31.16 -2.37
C THR A 61 1.13 -29.77 -2.98
N SER A 62 0.84 -28.76 -2.14
CA SER A 62 0.29 -27.48 -2.61
C SER A 62 1.25 -26.31 -2.43
N LEU A 63 2.04 -26.30 -1.35
CA LEU A 63 2.96 -25.21 -1.04
C LEU A 63 4.00 -24.93 -2.14
N PRO A 64 4.64 -25.94 -2.80
CA PRO A 64 5.60 -25.68 -3.86
C PRO A 64 4.95 -24.98 -5.05
N THR A 65 3.71 -25.35 -5.38
CA THR A 65 2.90 -24.73 -6.44
C THR A 65 2.54 -23.29 -6.08
N TYR A 66 2.12 -23.02 -4.85
CA TYR A 66 1.83 -21.66 -4.39
C TYR A 66 3.08 -20.76 -4.44
N ILE A 67 4.24 -21.27 -4.00
CA ILE A 67 5.51 -20.53 -4.04
C ILE A 67 5.94 -20.26 -5.48
N SER A 68 5.92 -21.27 -6.35
CA SER A 68 6.37 -21.13 -7.75
C SER A 68 5.48 -20.16 -8.53
N ASN A 69 4.15 -20.29 -8.42
CA ASN A 69 3.20 -19.39 -9.06
C ASN A 69 3.36 -17.95 -8.57
N THR A 70 3.56 -17.77 -7.26
CA THR A 70 3.79 -16.44 -6.67
C THR A 70 5.09 -15.83 -7.18
N LEU A 71 6.18 -16.60 -7.27
CA LEU A 71 7.45 -16.13 -7.83
C LEU A 71 7.33 -15.76 -9.31
N ILE A 72 6.66 -16.59 -10.11
CA ILE A 72 6.40 -16.32 -11.54
C ILE A 72 5.65 -14.99 -11.70
N LEU A 73 4.60 -14.78 -10.90
CA LEU A 73 3.84 -13.53 -10.91
C LEU A 73 4.68 -12.34 -10.47
N MET A 74 5.42 -12.45 -9.36
CA MET A 74 6.27 -11.36 -8.88
C MET A 74 7.34 -10.96 -9.90
N VAL A 75 8.01 -11.93 -10.52
CA VAL A 75 9.01 -11.65 -11.56
C VAL A 75 8.36 -11.08 -12.81
N GLY A 76 7.26 -11.68 -13.29
CA GLY A 76 6.54 -11.22 -14.47
C GLY A 76 6.01 -9.80 -14.31
N VAL A 77 5.31 -9.52 -13.21
CA VAL A 77 4.80 -8.17 -12.88
C VAL A 77 5.94 -7.20 -12.63
N GLY A 78 7.02 -7.63 -11.97
CA GLY A 78 8.22 -6.82 -11.81
C GLY A 78 8.80 -6.37 -13.16
N ILE A 79 8.96 -7.28 -14.11
CA ILE A 79 9.45 -6.95 -15.46
C ILE A 79 8.47 -6.04 -16.20
N GLY A 80 7.17 -6.34 -16.18
CA GLY A 80 6.14 -5.55 -16.86
C GLY A 80 6.05 -4.13 -16.31
N THR A 81 6.03 -3.97 -14.99
CA THR A 81 5.99 -2.65 -14.32
C THR A 81 7.28 -1.86 -14.50
N ILE A 82 8.47 -2.49 -14.49
CA ILE A 82 9.73 -1.82 -14.85
C ILE A 82 9.68 -1.31 -16.28
N THR A 83 9.29 -2.18 -17.21
CA THR A 83 9.29 -1.84 -18.64
C THR A 83 8.32 -0.70 -18.93
N GLY A 84 7.08 -0.80 -18.45
CA GLY A 84 6.06 0.23 -18.62
C GLY A 84 6.39 1.51 -17.85
N GLY A 85 6.79 1.40 -16.59
CA GLY A 85 7.06 2.56 -15.73
C GLY A 85 8.30 3.35 -16.11
N VAL A 86 9.41 2.68 -16.41
CA VAL A 86 10.68 3.35 -16.77
C VAL A 86 10.59 3.99 -18.15
N SER A 87 10.04 3.28 -19.14
CA SER A 87 9.93 3.80 -20.50
C SER A 87 9.06 5.06 -20.55
N THR A 88 7.88 5.01 -19.92
CA THR A 88 6.98 6.16 -19.86
C THR A 88 7.54 7.30 -19.01
N ALA A 89 8.21 7.01 -17.89
CA ALA A 89 8.86 8.03 -17.07
C ALA A 89 9.98 8.76 -17.83
N TRP A 90 10.83 8.01 -18.54
CA TRP A 90 11.94 8.58 -19.32
C TRP A 90 11.43 9.49 -20.44
N LEU A 91 10.47 9.01 -21.24
CA LEU A 91 9.88 9.80 -22.34
C LEU A 91 9.25 11.08 -21.82
N VAL A 92 8.45 10.99 -20.77
CA VAL A 92 7.70 12.13 -20.24
C VAL A 92 8.58 13.11 -19.47
N THR A 93 9.75 12.71 -18.98
CA THR A 93 10.69 13.62 -18.29
C THR A 93 11.65 14.29 -19.27
N VAL A 94 12.31 13.49 -20.11
CA VAL A 94 13.46 13.93 -20.90
C VAL A 94 13.10 14.25 -22.36
N CYS A 95 12.06 13.65 -22.92
CA CYS A 95 11.67 13.91 -24.31
C CYS A 95 10.60 15.01 -24.43
N ARG A 96 10.57 15.72 -25.56
CA ARG A 96 9.56 16.74 -25.90
C ARG A 96 8.75 16.22 -27.09
N PHE A 97 7.45 16.04 -26.88
CA PHE A 97 6.46 15.53 -27.84
C PHE A 97 5.06 16.06 -27.44
N PRO A 98 4.07 16.10 -28.35
CA PRO A 98 2.75 16.67 -28.06
C PRO A 98 2.03 15.85 -26.98
N GLY A 99 1.17 16.49 -26.20
CA GLY A 99 0.41 15.78 -25.16
C GLY A 99 1.24 15.31 -23.96
N ARG A 100 2.56 15.53 -23.92
CA ARG A 100 3.42 15.19 -22.78
C ARG A 100 2.83 15.67 -21.44
N ARG A 101 2.36 16.92 -21.37
CA ARG A 101 1.77 17.49 -20.15
C ARG A 101 0.54 16.72 -19.67
N MET A 102 -0.24 16.16 -20.59
CA MET A 102 -1.36 15.29 -20.25
C MET A 102 -0.87 13.96 -19.71
N PHE A 103 0.10 13.33 -20.39
CA PHE A 103 0.69 12.06 -19.93
C PHE A 103 1.38 12.17 -18.57
N GLU A 104 1.95 13.34 -18.21
CA GLU A 104 2.58 13.57 -16.89
C GLU A 104 1.67 13.22 -15.70
N TRP A 105 0.37 13.42 -15.84
CA TRP A 105 -0.61 13.15 -14.79
C TRP A 105 -1.52 11.98 -15.14
N ALA A 106 -1.88 11.81 -16.42
CA ALA A 106 -2.78 10.75 -16.87
C ALA A 106 -2.18 9.35 -16.68
N LEU A 107 -0.86 9.19 -16.78
CA LEU A 107 -0.18 7.90 -16.54
C LEU A 107 -0.33 7.37 -15.11
N LEU A 108 -0.90 8.15 -14.19
CA LEU A 108 -1.22 7.72 -12.83
C LEU A 108 -2.66 7.18 -12.70
N LEU A 109 -3.52 7.42 -13.68
CA LEU A 109 -4.94 7.04 -13.67
C LEU A 109 -5.22 5.53 -13.58
N PRO A 110 -4.40 4.62 -14.16
CA PRO A 110 -4.57 3.18 -13.93
C PRO A 110 -4.48 2.82 -12.43
N LEU A 111 -3.82 3.65 -11.62
CA LEU A 111 -3.78 3.49 -10.17
C LEU A 111 -5.15 3.82 -9.50
N ALA A 112 -6.15 4.32 -10.20
CA ALA A 112 -7.49 4.55 -9.63
C ALA A 112 -8.38 3.30 -9.68
N VAL A 113 -8.17 2.40 -10.66
CA VAL A 113 -9.04 1.23 -10.86
C VAL A 113 -8.48 0.01 -10.12
N PRO A 114 -9.28 -0.73 -9.35
CA PRO A 114 -8.90 -2.03 -8.80
C PRO A 114 -8.54 -3.03 -9.90
N ALA A 115 -7.46 -3.80 -9.72
CA ALA A 115 -6.98 -4.72 -10.76
C ALA A 115 -7.97 -5.85 -11.08
N TYR A 116 -8.71 -6.33 -10.08
CA TYR A 116 -9.72 -7.36 -10.29
C TYR A 116 -10.87 -6.88 -11.21
N LEU A 117 -11.24 -5.58 -11.16
CA LEU A 117 -12.22 -5.01 -12.09
C LEU A 117 -11.67 -4.94 -13.51
N VAL A 118 -10.39 -4.59 -13.64
CA VAL A 118 -9.71 -4.63 -14.95
C VAL A 118 -9.66 -6.06 -15.49
N ALA A 119 -9.43 -7.05 -14.62
CA ALA A 119 -9.46 -8.46 -14.96
C ALA A 119 -10.84 -8.91 -15.46
N PHE A 120 -11.93 -8.54 -14.76
CA PHE A 120 -13.30 -8.81 -15.22
C PHE A 120 -13.57 -8.21 -16.60
N VAL A 121 -13.24 -6.94 -16.80
CA VAL A 121 -13.45 -6.27 -18.09
C VAL A 121 -12.67 -6.98 -19.20
N TYR A 122 -11.41 -7.35 -18.98
CA TYR A 122 -10.64 -8.03 -20.02
C TYR A 122 -11.13 -9.45 -20.28
N THR A 123 -11.63 -10.16 -19.27
CA THR A 123 -12.30 -11.44 -19.51
C THR A 123 -13.54 -11.24 -20.38
N ASP A 124 -14.44 -10.32 -20.03
CA ASP A 124 -15.65 -10.05 -20.83
C ASP A 124 -15.33 -9.67 -22.29
N ILE A 125 -14.25 -8.92 -22.52
CA ILE A 125 -13.84 -8.48 -23.86
C ILE A 125 -13.20 -9.62 -24.67
N LEU A 126 -12.34 -10.41 -24.02
CA LEU A 126 -11.43 -11.35 -24.68
C LEU A 126 -11.85 -12.81 -24.59
N GLU A 127 -12.88 -13.15 -23.82
CA GLU A 127 -13.42 -14.51 -23.76
C GLU A 127 -14.08 -14.89 -25.11
N TYR A 128 -14.36 -16.19 -25.28
CA TYR A 128 -14.92 -16.71 -26.53
C TYR A 128 -16.23 -16.01 -26.94
N GLY A 129 -17.12 -15.72 -25.99
CA GLY A 129 -18.34 -14.96 -26.24
C GLY A 129 -18.13 -13.44 -26.39
N GLY A 130 -16.92 -12.95 -26.16
CA GLY A 130 -16.59 -11.54 -26.12
C GLY A 130 -16.55 -10.88 -27.50
N PRO A 131 -16.67 -9.53 -27.54
CA PRO A 131 -16.71 -8.76 -28.79
C PRO A 131 -15.47 -8.93 -29.66
N VAL A 132 -14.28 -9.14 -29.07
CA VAL A 132 -13.03 -9.27 -29.85
C VAL A 132 -13.01 -10.61 -30.59
N GLN A 133 -13.26 -11.71 -29.89
CA GLN A 133 -13.30 -13.03 -30.53
C GLN A 133 -14.50 -13.17 -31.47
N GLY A 134 -15.66 -12.59 -31.12
CA GLY A 134 -16.82 -12.52 -32.00
C GLY A 134 -16.51 -11.83 -33.33
N ALA A 135 -15.93 -10.63 -33.29
CA ALA A 135 -15.55 -9.90 -34.49
C ALA A 135 -14.52 -10.65 -35.35
N LEU A 136 -13.57 -11.37 -34.74
CA LEU A 136 -12.62 -12.20 -35.47
C LEU A 136 -13.33 -13.39 -36.16
N ARG A 137 -14.25 -14.06 -35.46
CA ARG A 137 -15.04 -15.15 -36.06
C ARG A 137 -15.89 -14.65 -37.22
N ASP A 138 -16.53 -13.49 -37.07
CA ASP A 138 -17.35 -12.89 -38.14
C ASP A 138 -16.49 -12.52 -39.36
N LEU A 139 -15.25 -12.04 -39.14
CA LEU A 139 -14.34 -11.64 -40.20
C LEU A 139 -13.73 -12.82 -40.96
N PHE A 140 -13.40 -13.91 -40.26
CA PHE A 140 -12.71 -15.08 -40.83
C PHE A 140 -13.64 -16.26 -41.12
N GLY A 141 -14.93 -16.18 -40.76
CA GLY A 141 -15.92 -17.23 -40.97
C GLY A 141 -15.81 -18.42 -40.02
N TRP A 142 -15.04 -18.30 -38.93
CA TRP A 142 -14.83 -19.36 -37.94
C TRP A 142 -16.12 -19.65 -37.17
N GLN A 143 -16.47 -20.92 -37.02
CA GLN A 143 -17.71 -21.37 -36.38
C GLN A 143 -17.47 -22.04 -35.02
N VAL A 144 -16.31 -22.71 -34.88
CA VAL A 144 -15.98 -23.53 -33.72
C VAL A 144 -14.70 -23.01 -33.06
N LYS A 145 -14.58 -23.18 -31.74
CA LYS A 145 -13.37 -22.83 -30.97
C LYS A 145 -12.10 -23.50 -31.53
N SER A 146 -12.20 -24.64 -32.21
CA SER A 146 -11.08 -25.34 -32.83
C SER A 146 -10.53 -24.67 -34.09
N ASP A 147 -11.28 -23.74 -34.69
CA ASP A 147 -10.91 -23.14 -35.97
C ASP A 147 -9.76 -22.13 -35.82
N TYR A 148 -9.52 -21.64 -34.61
CA TYR A 148 -8.47 -20.68 -34.31
C TYR A 148 -7.93 -20.84 -32.88
N TRP A 149 -6.65 -20.52 -32.70
CA TRP A 149 -6.06 -20.41 -31.37
C TRP A 149 -6.12 -18.96 -30.88
N PHE A 150 -6.61 -18.75 -29.66
CA PHE A 150 -6.61 -17.45 -29.00
C PHE A 150 -6.07 -17.58 -27.58
N PRO A 151 -5.19 -16.68 -27.10
CA PRO A 151 -4.61 -16.78 -25.78
C PRO A 151 -5.67 -16.65 -24.68
N GLU A 152 -5.68 -17.62 -23.76
CA GLU A 152 -6.61 -17.60 -22.62
C GLU A 152 -6.20 -16.51 -21.62
N ILE A 153 -7.09 -15.54 -21.42
CA ILE A 153 -6.86 -14.40 -20.51
C ILE A 153 -6.83 -14.83 -19.04
N ARG A 154 -7.60 -15.86 -18.66
CA ARG A 154 -7.59 -16.47 -17.33
C ARG A 154 -6.41 -17.44 -17.19
N SER A 155 -5.21 -16.86 -17.16
CA SER A 155 -3.93 -17.59 -17.10
C SER A 155 -2.88 -16.78 -16.33
N HIS A 156 -1.74 -17.39 -16.00
CA HIS A 156 -0.60 -16.68 -15.40
C HIS A 156 -0.16 -15.48 -16.26
N GLY A 157 -0.12 -15.65 -17.58
CA GLY A 157 0.27 -14.58 -18.51
C GLY A 157 -0.72 -13.42 -18.48
N GLY A 158 -2.02 -13.71 -18.48
CA GLY A 158 -3.06 -12.69 -18.36
C GLY A 158 -2.99 -11.94 -17.02
N ALA A 159 -2.78 -12.67 -15.91
CA ALA A 159 -2.58 -12.07 -14.59
C ALA A 159 -1.39 -11.11 -14.57
N ILE A 160 -0.23 -11.52 -15.13
CA ILE A 160 0.97 -10.69 -15.24
C ILE A 160 0.67 -9.42 -16.02
N ILE A 161 -0.02 -9.52 -17.16
CA ILE A 161 -0.33 -8.38 -18.03
C ILE A 161 -1.26 -7.39 -17.32
N VAL A 162 -2.39 -7.88 -16.78
CA VAL A 162 -3.38 -7.03 -16.11
C VAL A 162 -2.78 -6.33 -14.90
N LEU A 163 -2.07 -7.07 -14.05
CA LEU A 163 -1.41 -6.48 -12.87
C LEU A 163 -0.33 -5.48 -13.28
N SER A 164 0.46 -5.77 -14.32
CA SER A 164 1.46 -4.81 -14.83
C SER A 164 0.84 -3.52 -15.34
N LEU A 165 -0.28 -3.60 -16.08
CA LEU A 165 -1.00 -2.43 -16.60
C LEU A 165 -1.57 -1.54 -15.50
N VAL A 166 -1.93 -2.12 -14.35
CA VAL A 166 -2.50 -1.40 -13.22
C VAL A 166 -1.42 -0.89 -12.25
N LEU A 167 -0.32 -1.64 -12.10
CA LEU A 167 0.72 -1.40 -11.08
C LEU A 167 1.98 -0.69 -11.61
N TYR A 168 2.16 -0.53 -12.92
CA TYR A 168 3.29 0.25 -13.46
C TYR A 168 3.38 1.69 -12.92
N PRO A 169 2.28 2.39 -12.52
CA PRO A 169 2.39 3.75 -12.03
C PRO A 169 3.26 3.90 -10.77
N TYR A 170 3.39 2.85 -9.94
CA TYR A 170 4.33 2.85 -8.80
C TYR A 170 5.77 3.05 -9.26
N VAL A 171 6.19 2.32 -10.29
CA VAL A 171 7.53 2.45 -10.89
C VAL A 171 7.67 3.76 -11.64
N TYR A 172 6.63 4.18 -12.38
CA TYR A 172 6.62 5.47 -13.08
C TYR A 172 6.88 6.65 -12.14
N MET A 173 6.19 6.72 -10.99
CA MET A 173 6.36 7.80 -10.02
C MET A 173 7.80 7.85 -9.49
N MET A 174 8.34 6.70 -9.07
CA MET A 174 9.69 6.63 -8.51
C MET A 174 10.77 6.91 -9.55
N ALA A 175 10.60 6.38 -10.77
CA ALA A 175 11.49 6.64 -11.90
C ALA A 175 11.46 8.12 -12.30
N ARG A 176 10.27 8.72 -12.45
CA ARG A 176 10.11 10.14 -12.80
C ARG A 176 10.73 11.06 -11.76
N ALA A 177 10.49 10.79 -10.47
CA ALA A 177 11.10 11.56 -9.39
C ALA A 177 12.63 11.46 -9.43
N ALA A 178 13.19 10.26 -9.67
CA ALA A 178 14.62 10.07 -9.80
C ALA A 178 15.20 10.82 -11.00
N PHE A 179 14.59 10.72 -12.18
CA PHE A 179 15.05 11.43 -13.39
C PHE A 179 14.99 12.95 -13.24
N LEU A 180 13.97 13.49 -12.56
CA LEU A 180 13.86 14.92 -12.29
C LEU A 180 14.88 15.44 -11.27
N GLN A 181 15.32 14.59 -10.34
CA GLN A 181 16.31 14.94 -9.31
C GLN A 181 17.76 14.70 -9.75
N GLN A 182 17.98 14.11 -10.93
CA GLN A 182 19.33 13.91 -11.47
C GLN A 182 20.00 15.25 -11.80
N SER A 183 21.31 15.34 -11.54
CA SER A 183 22.06 16.55 -11.85
C SER A 183 22.15 16.74 -13.37
N VAL A 184 21.72 17.91 -13.83
CA VAL A 184 21.84 18.31 -15.24
C VAL A 184 23.29 18.21 -15.71
N CYS A 185 24.26 18.53 -14.83
CA CYS A 185 25.69 18.40 -15.09
C CYS A 185 26.14 16.98 -15.47
N ALA A 186 25.59 15.92 -14.86
CA ALA A 186 25.97 14.54 -15.22
C ALA A 186 25.50 14.17 -16.64
N LEU A 187 24.31 14.63 -17.02
CA LEU A 187 23.75 14.41 -18.35
C LEU A 187 24.47 15.27 -19.42
N GLU A 188 24.82 16.51 -19.09
CA GLU A 188 25.60 17.39 -19.96
C GLU A 188 27.05 16.91 -20.14
N ALA A 189 27.72 16.46 -19.08
CA ALA A 189 29.05 15.87 -19.18
C ALA A 189 29.06 14.63 -20.09
N ALA A 190 28.05 13.77 -19.98
CA ALA A 190 27.89 12.63 -20.87
C ALA A 190 27.71 13.05 -22.34
N ARG A 191 26.99 14.16 -22.60
CA ARG A 191 26.84 14.73 -23.94
C ARG A 191 28.15 15.29 -24.49
N THR A 192 28.92 16.02 -23.68
CA THR A 192 30.25 16.53 -24.07
C THR A 192 31.21 15.39 -24.43
N LEU A 193 31.06 14.23 -23.78
CA LEU A 193 31.78 12.99 -24.11
C LEU A 193 31.20 12.22 -25.33
N GLY A 194 30.35 12.85 -26.14
CA GLY A 194 29.80 12.28 -27.37
C GLY A 194 28.76 11.18 -27.17
N ARG A 195 28.17 11.04 -25.96
CA ARG A 195 27.12 10.03 -25.72
C ARG A 195 25.79 10.45 -26.33
N THR A 196 25.22 9.57 -27.15
CA THR A 196 23.85 9.72 -27.68
C THR A 196 22.82 9.60 -26.56
N PRO A 197 21.56 10.07 -26.77
CA PRO A 197 20.52 10.04 -25.73
C PRO A 197 20.25 8.62 -25.18
N TRP A 198 20.28 7.63 -26.08
CA TRP A 198 20.08 6.21 -25.73
C TRP A 198 21.26 5.65 -24.93
N ARG A 199 22.50 5.99 -25.32
CA ARG A 199 23.69 5.61 -24.53
C ARG A 199 23.66 6.26 -23.16
N CYS A 200 23.34 7.56 -23.09
CA CYS A 200 23.19 8.31 -21.85
C CYS A 200 22.14 7.69 -20.91
N PHE A 201 21.02 7.22 -21.45
CA PHE A 201 20.01 6.49 -20.69
C PHE A 201 20.59 5.25 -19.99
N TRP A 202 21.22 4.34 -20.76
CA TRP A 202 21.74 3.08 -20.22
C TRP A 202 22.96 3.25 -19.32
N THR A 203 23.83 4.23 -19.61
CA THR A 203 25.12 4.38 -18.90
C THR A 203 25.07 5.34 -17.71
N VAL A 204 24.15 6.31 -17.71
CA VAL A 204 24.09 7.36 -16.67
C VAL A 204 22.74 7.35 -15.98
N ALA A 205 21.66 7.62 -16.71
CA ALA A 205 20.36 7.88 -16.09
C ALA A 205 19.77 6.64 -15.40
N LEU A 206 19.78 5.49 -16.07
CA LEU A 206 19.22 4.26 -15.54
C LEU A 206 20.01 3.75 -14.31
N PRO A 207 21.36 3.64 -14.33
CA PRO A 207 22.15 3.28 -13.15
C PRO A 207 21.92 4.20 -11.95
N MET A 208 21.83 5.51 -12.16
CA MET A 208 21.54 6.47 -11.09
C MET A 208 20.10 6.36 -10.57
N ALA A 209 19.15 5.95 -11.40
CA ALA A 209 17.76 5.73 -11.01
C ALA A 209 17.52 4.37 -10.33
N ARG A 210 18.42 3.38 -10.47
CA ARG A 210 18.27 2.01 -9.93
C ARG A 210 17.75 1.97 -8.48
N PRO A 211 18.26 2.78 -7.53
CA PRO A 211 17.76 2.71 -6.17
C PRO A 211 16.27 3.06 -6.05
N ALA A 212 15.80 4.06 -6.82
CA ALA A 212 14.40 4.45 -6.86
C ALA A 212 13.54 3.38 -7.57
N LEU A 213 14.08 2.77 -8.62
CA LEU A 213 13.39 1.70 -9.34
C LEU A 213 13.15 0.48 -8.44
N VAL A 214 14.15 0.04 -7.67
CA VAL A 214 13.98 -1.05 -6.70
C VAL A 214 12.84 -0.76 -5.73
N ILE A 215 12.73 0.47 -5.22
CA ILE A 215 11.63 0.88 -4.33
C ILE A 215 10.28 0.76 -5.05
N GLY A 216 10.16 1.30 -6.27
CA GLY A 216 8.90 1.25 -7.03
C GLY A 216 8.47 -0.17 -7.38
N VAL A 217 9.41 -1.04 -7.73
CA VAL A 217 9.15 -2.44 -8.09
C VAL A 217 8.83 -3.27 -6.87
N SER A 218 9.53 -3.08 -5.75
CA SER A 218 9.18 -3.71 -4.48
C SER A 218 7.76 -3.38 -4.06
N LEU A 219 7.33 -2.12 -4.21
CA LEU A 219 5.94 -1.72 -3.92
C LEU A 219 4.95 -2.44 -4.85
N ALA A 220 5.21 -2.48 -6.16
CA ALA A 220 4.34 -3.20 -7.10
C ALA A 220 4.27 -4.71 -6.80
N MET A 221 5.39 -5.33 -6.41
CA MET A 221 5.41 -6.74 -6.00
C MET A 221 4.67 -6.99 -4.69
N MET A 222 4.72 -6.06 -3.72
CA MET A 222 3.91 -6.14 -2.50
C MET A 222 2.42 -6.03 -2.81
N GLU A 223 2.02 -5.17 -3.74
CA GLU A 223 0.62 -5.10 -4.21
C GLU A 223 0.20 -6.40 -4.89
N THR A 224 1.08 -6.98 -5.71
CA THR A 224 0.83 -8.27 -6.38
C THR A 224 0.64 -9.40 -5.38
N LEU A 225 1.46 -9.47 -4.33
CA LEU A 225 1.28 -10.42 -3.22
C LEU A 225 -0.02 -10.19 -2.45
N ASN A 226 -0.54 -8.98 -2.43
CA ASN A 226 -1.77 -8.66 -1.72
C ASN A 226 -3.04 -8.80 -2.59
N ASP A 227 -2.89 -9.01 -3.91
CA ASP A 227 -4.03 -9.09 -4.82
C ASP A 227 -4.66 -10.48 -4.80
N PHE A 228 -5.72 -10.63 -4.00
CA PHE A 228 -6.52 -11.85 -3.97
C PHE A 228 -7.51 -11.91 -5.15
N GLY A 229 -8.25 -10.82 -5.41
CA GLY A 229 -9.40 -10.85 -6.33
C GLY A 229 -9.03 -11.14 -7.79
N THR A 230 -7.93 -10.57 -8.30
CA THR A 230 -7.47 -10.83 -9.68
C THR A 230 -7.04 -12.27 -9.85
N ILE A 231 -6.32 -12.77 -8.84
CA ILE A 231 -5.67 -14.07 -8.85
C ILE A 231 -6.68 -15.21 -8.71
N ASP A 232 -7.62 -15.05 -7.79
CA ASP A 232 -8.74 -15.97 -7.60
C ASP A 232 -9.61 -16.06 -8.87
N PHE A 233 -9.96 -14.90 -9.46
CA PHE A 233 -10.77 -14.86 -10.67
C PHE A 233 -10.09 -15.53 -11.88
N PHE A 234 -8.78 -15.31 -12.06
CA PHE A 234 -8.01 -15.95 -13.13
C PHE A 234 -7.62 -17.40 -12.82
N GLY A 235 -7.97 -17.93 -11.64
CA GLY A 235 -7.70 -19.31 -11.25
C GLY A 235 -6.21 -19.61 -11.06
N VAL A 236 -5.43 -18.61 -10.64
CA VAL A 236 -3.98 -18.78 -10.41
C VAL A 236 -3.73 -19.08 -8.93
N HIS A 237 -3.19 -20.26 -8.62
CA HIS A 237 -2.99 -20.69 -7.25
C HIS A 237 -1.72 -20.06 -6.63
N THR A 238 -1.83 -18.91 -5.98
CA THR A 238 -0.72 -18.22 -5.28
C THR A 238 -0.74 -18.44 -3.77
N LEU A 239 0.27 -17.94 -3.06
CA LEU A 239 0.29 -17.95 -1.58
C LEU A 239 -0.94 -17.25 -0.99
N THR A 240 -1.40 -16.15 -1.59
CA THR A 240 -2.56 -15.39 -1.11
C THR A 240 -3.84 -16.17 -1.25
N ALA A 241 -4.05 -16.81 -2.41
CA ALA A 241 -5.18 -17.72 -2.63
C ALA A 241 -5.10 -18.93 -1.69
N GLY A 242 -3.91 -19.51 -1.51
CA GLY A 242 -3.68 -20.65 -0.62
C GLY A 242 -4.00 -20.37 0.85
N VAL A 243 -3.73 -19.15 1.35
CA VAL A 243 -4.14 -18.75 2.72
C VAL A 243 -5.67 -18.82 2.84
N PHE A 244 -6.40 -18.30 1.85
CA PHE A 244 -7.87 -18.33 1.85
C PHE A 244 -8.44 -19.73 1.70
N GLU A 245 -7.89 -20.53 0.79
CA GLU A 245 -8.35 -21.89 0.52
C GLU A 245 -8.18 -22.78 1.77
N VAL A 246 -7.00 -22.77 2.38
CA VAL A 246 -6.73 -23.59 3.58
C VAL A 246 -7.54 -23.12 4.78
N TRP A 247 -7.69 -21.80 4.96
CA TRP A 247 -8.47 -21.27 6.07
C TRP A 247 -9.98 -21.53 5.90
N ARG A 248 -10.56 -21.15 4.76
CA ARG A 248 -12.01 -21.12 4.56
C ARG A 248 -12.52 -22.46 4.03
N VAL A 249 -11.89 -23.01 2.99
CA VAL A 249 -12.40 -24.21 2.32
C VAL A 249 -12.09 -25.45 3.16
N MET A 250 -10.87 -25.54 3.69
CA MET A 250 -10.44 -26.69 4.50
C MET A 250 -10.70 -26.52 6.00
N GLY A 251 -11.06 -25.31 6.45
CA GLY A 251 -11.30 -25.03 7.87
C GLY A 251 -10.05 -25.08 8.76
N ASN A 252 -8.85 -25.06 8.17
CA ASN A 252 -7.59 -25.25 8.89
C ASN A 252 -6.87 -23.91 9.11
N THR A 253 -7.04 -23.33 10.29
CA THR A 253 -6.43 -22.04 10.63
C THR A 253 -4.92 -22.14 10.85
N GLY A 254 -4.45 -23.29 11.36
CA GLY A 254 -3.03 -23.60 11.55
C GLY A 254 -2.24 -23.57 10.23
N GLY A 255 -2.68 -24.36 9.26
CA GLY A 255 -2.09 -24.44 7.93
C GLY A 255 -2.12 -23.10 7.20
N ALA A 256 -3.22 -22.35 7.32
CA ALA A 256 -3.31 -21.00 6.75
C ALA A 256 -2.30 -20.03 7.36
N ALA A 257 -2.08 -20.07 8.68
CA ALA A 257 -1.06 -19.27 9.34
C ALA A 257 0.37 -19.65 8.92
N GLN A 258 0.62 -20.93 8.60
CA GLN A 258 1.92 -21.37 8.11
C GLN A 258 2.21 -20.88 6.69
N ILE A 259 1.22 -20.94 5.79
CA ILE A 259 1.33 -20.31 4.45
C ILE A 259 1.51 -18.79 4.60
N ALA A 260 0.76 -18.17 5.50
CA ALA A 260 0.87 -16.75 5.81
C ALA A 260 2.26 -16.36 6.33
N LEU A 261 2.90 -17.21 7.14
CA LEU A 261 4.27 -17.02 7.62
C LEU A 261 5.26 -17.05 6.45
N VAL A 262 5.13 -17.99 5.52
CA VAL A 262 5.95 -18.02 4.29
C VAL A 262 5.76 -16.74 3.48
N MET A 263 4.52 -16.28 3.31
CA MET A 263 4.25 -15.02 2.62
C MET A 263 4.83 -13.80 3.35
N LEU A 264 4.82 -13.80 4.69
CA LEU A 264 5.45 -12.74 5.49
C LEU A 264 6.97 -12.70 5.27
N LEU A 265 7.64 -13.84 5.05
CA LEU A 265 9.06 -13.86 4.70
C LEU A 265 9.34 -13.16 3.37
N PHE A 266 8.48 -13.36 2.36
CA PHE A 266 8.59 -12.65 1.07
C PHE A 266 8.41 -11.14 1.25
N VAL A 267 7.40 -10.73 2.03
CA VAL A 267 7.14 -9.32 2.36
C VAL A 267 8.34 -8.69 3.07
N VAL A 268 8.90 -9.36 4.09
CA VAL A 268 10.08 -8.89 4.81
C VAL A 268 11.29 -8.80 3.88
N GLY A 269 11.47 -9.76 2.97
CA GLY A 269 12.51 -9.72 1.94
C GLY A 269 12.38 -8.49 1.01
N LEU A 270 11.18 -8.20 0.53
CA LEU A 270 10.91 -7.03 -0.31
C LEU A 270 11.13 -5.71 0.45
N LEU A 271 10.70 -5.63 1.71
CA LEU A 271 10.94 -4.48 2.59
C LEU A 271 12.44 -4.28 2.87
N TRP A 272 13.19 -5.37 3.03
CA TRP A 272 14.63 -5.31 3.20
C TRP A 272 15.33 -4.78 1.95
N LEU A 273 14.93 -5.25 0.75
CA LEU A 273 15.41 -4.73 -0.53
C LEU A 273 15.10 -3.23 -0.68
N GLU A 274 13.88 -2.82 -0.35
CA GLU A 274 13.46 -1.41 -0.38
C GLU A 274 14.34 -0.53 0.53
N ARG A 275 14.54 -0.96 1.79
CA ARG A 275 15.32 -0.20 2.79
C ARG A 275 16.80 -0.11 2.46
N SER A 276 17.40 -1.23 2.05
CA SER A 276 18.81 -1.30 1.64
C SER A 276 19.08 -0.35 0.46
N SER A 277 18.12 -0.27 -0.47
CA SER A 277 18.18 0.64 -1.61
C SER A 277 18.12 2.13 -1.22
N ARG A 278 17.25 2.51 -0.27
CA ARG A 278 17.11 3.90 0.21
C ARG A 278 18.39 4.47 0.83
N HIS A 279 19.19 3.65 1.51
CA HIS A 279 20.44 4.11 2.14
C HIS A 279 21.42 4.71 1.12
N ARG A 280 21.45 4.17 -0.10
CA ARG A 280 22.36 4.62 -1.16
C ARG A 280 21.94 5.95 -1.80
N GLN A 281 20.68 6.37 -1.67
CA GLN A 281 20.20 7.64 -2.22
C GLN A 281 20.71 8.87 -1.45
N ARG A 282 21.03 8.72 -0.15
CA ARG A 282 21.52 9.83 0.69
C ARG A 282 22.90 10.35 0.29
N TYR A 283 23.70 9.55 -0.41
CA TYR A 283 25.08 9.88 -0.75
C TYR A 283 25.24 10.74 -2.03
N GLY A 284 24.15 11.02 -2.77
CA GLY A 284 24.20 11.72 -4.06
C GLY A 284 23.68 13.17 -4.10
N GLN A 285 23.18 13.72 -2.99
CA GLN A 285 22.58 15.06 -2.95
C GLN A 285 23.58 16.12 -2.48
N THR A 286 24.49 16.56 -3.36
CA THR A 286 25.46 17.63 -3.05
C THR A 286 25.20 18.94 -3.82
N SER A 287 24.13 19.08 -4.61
CA SER A 287 23.82 20.38 -5.23
C SER A 287 22.32 20.61 -5.47
N SER A 288 21.79 21.64 -4.81
CA SER A 288 20.38 22.02 -4.69
C SER A 288 19.86 22.91 -5.83
N LYS A 289 20.45 22.87 -7.02
CA LYS A 289 19.90 23.60 -8.18
C LYS A 289 19.09 22.67 -9.05
N ILE A 290 17.78 22.64 -8.79
CA ILE A 290 16.78 22.03 -9.68
C ILE A 290 16.73 22.88 -10.95
N GLN A 291 17.52 22.51 -11.95
CA GLN A 291 17.51 23.14 -13.26
C GLN A 291 16.68 22.30 -14.23
N ALA A 292 15.86 22.96 -15.06
CA ALA A 292 15.02 22.25 -16.02
C ALA A 292 15.90 21.44 -16.98
N LEU A 293 15.66 20.13 -17.05
CA LEU A 293 16.39 19.22 -17.93
C LEU A 293 16.32 19.70 -19.40
N PRO A 294 17.45 19.79 -20.12
CA PRO A 294 17.47 20.12 -21.55
C PRO A 294 16.84 18.97 -22.34
N GLY A 295 15.56 19.10 -22.66
CA GLY A 295 14.75 18.04 -23.25
C GLY A 295 15.09 17.75 -24.70
N PHE A 296 15.03 16.47 -25.10
CA PHE A 296 15.24 16.04 -26.49
C PHE A 296 13.95 16.21 -27.30
N GLU A 297 13.98 16.99 -28.37
CA GLU A 297 12.86 17.08 -29.31
C GLU A 297 12.75 15.81 -30.16
N LEU A 298 11.58 15.16 -30.13
CA LEU A 298 11.30 14.00 -30.97
C LEU A 298 10.65 14.45 -32.29
N ARG A 299 11.21 14.03 -33.42
CA ARG A 299 10.71 14.34 -34.78
C ARG A 299 10.30 13.07 -35.53
N GLY A 300 9.32 13.22 -36.44
CA GLY A 300 8.85 12.13 -37.32
C GLY A 300 8.24 10.95 -36.56
N TRP A 301 8.56 9.72 -36.98
CA TRP A 301 8.03 8.48 -36.40
C TRP A 301 8.31 8.35 -34.89
N ARG A 302 9.41 8.92 -34.39
CA ARG A 302 9.79 8.86 -32.96
C ARG A 302 8.77 9.57 -32.07
N ARG A 303 8.10 10.60 -32.59
CA ARG A 303 7.01 11.29 -31.90
C ARG A 303 5.81 10.36 -31.73
N VAL A 304 5.43 9.66 -32.80
CA VAL A 304 4.33 8.69 -32.78
C VAL A 304 4.68 7.54 -31.84
N ALA A 305 5.88 6.98 -31.93
CA ALA A 305 6.33 5.93 -31.02
C ALA A 305 6.27 6.35 -29.54
N ALA A 306 6.69 7.57 -29.19
CA ALA A 306 6.58 8.07 -27.83
C ALA A 306 5.13 8.22 -27.38
N MET A 307 4.25 8.71 -28.26
CA MET A 307 2.81 8.78 -27.98
C MET A 307 2.20 7.39 -27.79
N THR A 308 2.60 6.39 -28.58
CA THR A 308 2.12 5.01 -28.45
C THR A 308 2.61 4.36 -27.16
N VAL A 309 3.90 4.52 -26.81
CA VAL A 309 4.47 3.94 -25.57
C VAL A 309 3.84 4.58 -24.33
N CYS A 310 3.56 5.88 -24.33
CA CYS A 310 2.84 6.54 -23.23
C CYS A 310 1.33 6.28 -23.26
N GLY A 311 0.75 6.14 -24.46
CA GLY A 311 -0.67 5.92 -24.66
C GLY A 311 -1.11 4.50 -24.31
N ALA A 312 -0.33 3.48 -24.66
CA ALA A 312 -0.72 2.08 -24.48
C ALA A 312 -1.02 1.72 -23.02
N PRO A 313 -0.15 1.99 -22.02
CA PRO A 313 -0.45 1.69 -20.62
C PRO A 313 -1.67 2.47 -20.09
N LEU A 314 -1.89 3.70 -20.58
CA LEU A 314 -3.05 4.51 -20.20
C LEU A 314 -4.35 3.96 -20.81
N ILE A 315 -4.32 3.60 -22.10
CA ILE A 315 -5.49 3.09 -22.82
C ILE A 315 -5.88 1.73 -22.25
N PHE A 316 -4.93 0.81 -22.17
CA PHE A 316 -5.21 -0.55 -21.71
C PHE A 316 -5.35 -0.64 -20.18
N GLY A 317 -4.60 0.15 -19.41
CA GLY A 317 -4.69 0.12 -17.94
C GLY A 317 -5.85 0.91 -17.35
N PHE A 318 -6.40 1.88 -18.09
CA PHE A 318 -7.46 2.76 -17.57
C PHE A 318 -8.58 3.03 -18.56
N ALA A 319 -8.30 3.55 -19.76
CA ALA A 319 -9.37 4.07 -20.63
C ALA A 319 -10.36 2.98 -21.05
N VAL A 320 -9.87 1.81 -21.51
CA VAL A 320 -10.73 0.68 -21.91
C VAL A 320 -11.54 0.16 -20.71
N PRO A 321 -10.92 -0.20 -19.56
CA PRO A 321 -11.68 -0.60 -18.37
C PRO A 321 -12.71 0.43 -17.92
N PHE A 322 -12.31 1.71 -17.86
CA PHE A 322 -13.19 2.79 -17.42
C PHE A 322 -14.39 2.97 -18.34
N ILE A 323 -14.19 2.97 -19.66
CA ILE A 323 -15.28 3.13 -20.64
C ILE A 323 -16.28 1.98 -20.52
N VAL A 324 -15.80 0.73 -20.42
CA VAL A 324 -16.67 -0.45 -20.31
C VAL A 324 -17.47 -0.41 -19.02
N LEU A 325 -16.82 -0.13 -17.88
CA LEU A 325 -17.49 0.02 -16.60
C LEU A 325 -18.48 1.18 -16.59
N ALA A 326 -18.14 2.32 -17.20
CA ALA A 326 -19.02 3.47 -17.31
C ALA A 326 -20.25 3.17 -18.18
N VAL A 327 -20.07 2.52 -19.33
CA VAL A 327 -21.19 2.11 -20.20
C VAL A 327 -22.09 1.11 -19.48
N ASN A 328 -21.52 0.12 -18.79
CA ASN A 328 -22.28 -0.86 -18.02
C ASN A 328 -23.05 -0.21 -16.87
N ALA A 329 -22.43 0.73 -16.16
CA ALA A 329 -23.08 1.51 -15.11
C ALA A 329 -24.26 2.33 -15.68
N LEU A 330 -24.03 3.09 -16.75
CA LEU A 330 -25.06 3.93 -17.39
C LEU A 330 -26.26 3.12 -17.90
N ARG A 331 -26.03 1.92 -18.44
CA ARG A 331 -27.10 1.03 -18.93
C ARG A 331 -27.98 0.42 -17.84
N ARG A 332 -27.49 0.36 -16.59
CA ARG A 332 -28.17 -0.30 -15.47
C ARG A 332 -28.48 0.65 -14.31
N LEU A 333 -28.36 1.97 -14.52
CA LEU A 333 -28.60 2.99 -13.51
C LEU A 333 -29.96 2.83 -12.83
N ASP A 334 -31.02 2.71 -13.62
CA ASP A 334 -32.40 2.64 -13.10
C ASP A 334 -32.67 1.38 -12.27
N GLN A 335 -31.92 0.31 -12.52
CA GLN A 335 -32.03 -0.97 -11.80
C GLN A 335 -31.14 -1.04 -10.55
N GLN A 336 -30.06 -0.25 -10.50
CA GLN A 336 -29.05 -0.34 -9.43
C GLN A 336 -29.16 0.77 -8.37
N LEU A 337 -29.91 1.85 -8.63
CA LEU A 337 -30.14 2.93 -7.65
C LEU A 337 -31.22 2.54 -6.61
N THR A 338 -30.98 1.45 -5.89
CA THR A 338 -31.84 0.99 -4.80
C THR A 338 -31.44 1.63 -3.46
N PRO A 339 -32.33 1.63 -2.45
CA PRO A 339 -31.96 2.04 -1.09
C PRO A 339 -30.77 1.24 -0.52
N GLU A 340 -30.63 -0.02 -0.91
CA GLU A 340 -29.50 -0.89 -0.52
C GLU A 340 -28.17 -0.39 -1.07
N TYR A 341 -28.13 0.14 -2.31
CA TYR A 341 -26.93 0.75 -2.88
C TYR A 341 -26.43 1.91 -2.02
N PHE A 342 -27.34 2.77 -1.55
CA PHE A 342 -26.99 3.87 -0.64
C PHE A 342 -26.50 3.35 0.71
N ALA A 343 -27.12 2.29 1.25
CA ALA A 343 -26.67 1.66 2.49
C ALA A 343 -25.26 1.05 2.38
N PHE A 344 -24.94 0.35 1.29
CA PHE A 344 -23.59 -0.19 1.04
C PHE A 344 -22.55 0.91 0.85
N THR A 345 -22.91 1.97 0.14
CA THR A 345 -22.06 3.15 -0.05
C THR A 345 -21.79 3.85 1.29
N SER A 346 -22.82 4.08 2.10
CA SER A 346 -22.66 4.71 3.42
C SER A 346 -21.85 3.85 4.37
N ASN A 347 -22.08 2.53 4.41
CA ASN A 347 -21.32 1.61 5.26
C ASN A 347 -19.84 1.63 4.89
N SER A 348 -19.52 1.62 3.59
CA SER A 348 -18.14 1.69 3.11
C SER A 348 -17.48 3.02 3.44
N LEU A 349 -18.19 4.14 3.30
CA LEU A 349 -17.70 5.48 3.65
C LEU A 349 -17.48 5.66 5.15
N ILE A 350 -18.40 5.19 5.99
CA ILE A 350 -18.28 5.26 7.45
C ILE A 350 -17.10 4.40 7.90
N LEU A 351 -17.00 3.17 7.40
CA LEU A 351 -15.95 2.23 7.80
C LEU A 351 -14.56 2.75 7.42
N SER A 352 -14.37 3.18 6.16
CA SER A 352 -13.11 3.73 5.68
C SER A 352 -12.76 5.07 6.34
N GLY A 353 -13.75 5.95 6.53
CA GLY A 353 -13.58 7.23 7.20
C GLY A 353 -13.16 7.09 8.67
N THR A 354 -13.86 6.25 9.44
CA THR A 354 -13.52 5.96 10.84
C THR A 354 -12.13 5.34 10.95
N ALA A 355 -11.82 4.34 10.11
CA ALA A 355 -10.50 3.72 10.12
C ALA A 355 -9.38 4.71 9.76
N ALA A 356 -9.59 5.59 8.77
CA ALA A 356 -8.61 6.61 8.39
C ALA A 356 -8.32 7.58 9.54
N VAL A 357 -9.36 8.07 10.22
CA VAL A 357 -9.21 8.94 11.39
C VAL A 357 -8.45 8.22 12.51
N CYS A 358 -8.86 6.99 12.86
CA CYS A 358 -8.18 6.20 13.88
C CYS A 358 -6.72 5.93 13.53
N ALA A 359 -6.42 5.54 12.29
CA ALA A 359 -5.07 5.27 11.82
C ALA A 359 -4.16 6.50 11.90
N VAL A 360 -4.66 7.69 11.53
CA VAL A 360 -3.92 8.95 11.63
C VAL A 360 -3.71 9.35 13.08
N VAL A 361 -4.73 9.23 13.93
CA VAL A 361 -4.62 9.58 15.36
C VAL A 361 -3.63 8.66 16.07
N ILE A 362 -3.71 7.35 15.86
CA ILE A 362 -2.79 6.37 16.45
C ILE A 362 -1.38 6.56 15.88
N GLY A 363 -1.25 6.78 14.57
CA GLY A 363 0.04 7.07 13.94
C GLY A 363 0.70 8.34 14.47
N LEU A 364 -0.07 9.41 14.66
CA LEU A 364 0.38 10.65 15.29
C LEU A 364 0.84 10.43 16.72
N PHE A 365 0.03 9.70 17.50
CA PHE A 365 0.32 9.38 18.88
C PHE A 365 1.63 8.57 19.02
N MET A 366 1.82 7.55 18.17
CA MET A 366 3.04 6.74 18.13
C MET A 366 4.26 7.54 17.67
N ALA A 367 4.15 8.35 16.60
CA ALA A 367 5.25 9.18 16.11
C ALA A 367 5.68 10.22 17.15
N TYR A 368 4.72 10.85 17.83
CA TYR A 368 5.02 11.80 18.90
C TYR A 368 5.62 11.11 20.13
N GLY A 369 5.15 9.91 20.49
CA GLY A 369 5.75 9.10 21.56
C GLY A 369 7.20 8.69 21.27
N VAL A 370 7.52 8.32 20.03
CA VAL A 370 8.91 8.04 19.59
C VAL A 370 9.78 9.29 19.72
N ARG A 371 9.27 10.47 19.33
CA ARG A 371 9.97 11.74 19.44
C ARG A 371 10.30 12.10 20.89
N LEU A 372 9.33 11.94 21.80
CA LEU A 372 9.49 12.29 23.21
C LEU A 372 10.38 11.33 23.99
N SER A 373 10.29 10.02 23.72
CA SER A 373 11.05 9.01 24.49
C SER A 373 12.53 8.95 24.13
N GLY A 374 12.88 9.13 22.84
CA GLY A 374 14.20 8.80 22.31
C GLY A 374 14.60 7.31 22.43
N GLY A 375 13.72 6.44 22.93
CA GLY A 375 14.05 5.06 23.30
C GLY A 375 14.18 4.12 22.10
N LYS A 376 15.24 3.30 22.10
CA LYS A 376 15.47 2.28 21.05
C LYS A 376 14.35 1.25 20.99
N LEU A 377 13.80 0.84 22.15
CA LEU A 377 12.72 -0.15 22.24
C LEU A 377 11.42 0.35 21.58
N LEU A 378 10.95 1.56 21.92
CA LEU A 378 9.73 2.10 21.31
C LEU A 378 9.91 2.26 19.80
N ARG A 379 11.07 2.72 19.33
CA ARG A 379 11.37 2.79 17.90
C ARG A 379 11.38 1.41 17.22
N MET A 380 11.81 0.36 17.92
CA MET A 380 11.73 -1.02 17.40
C MET A 380 10.27 -1.48 17.32
N LEU A 381 9.47 -1.26 18.37
CA LEU A 381 8.06 -1.64 18.41
C LEU A 381 7.25 -0.91 17.33
N THR A 382 7.41 0.40 17.17
CA THR A 382 6.70 1.15 16.12
C THR A 382 7.14 0.72 14.71
N ARG A 383 8.39 0.28 14.54
CA ARG A 383 8.87 -0.31 13.28
C ARG A 383 8.32 -1.71 13.01
N LEU A 384 8.06 -2.52 14.04
CA LEU A 384 7.39 -3.81 13.89
C LEU A 384 5.92 -3.60 13.56
N ALA A 385 5.25 -2.67 14.26
CA ALA A 385 3.87 -2.31 13.98
C ALA A 385 3.70 -1.73 12.56
N SER A 386 4.70 -1.04 12.01
CA SER A 386 4.64 -0.52 10.64
C SER A 386 4.78 -1.57 9.54
N VAL A 387 5.18 -2.80 9.87
CA VAL A 387 5.17 -3.95 8.93
C VAL A 387 3.73 -4.28 8.49
N GLY A 388 2.73 -3.96 9.32
CA GLY A 388 1.31 -4.21 9.06
C GLY A 388 0.80 -3.71 7.70
N TYR A 389 1.36 -2.63 7.15
CA TYR A 389 0.99 -2.12 5.82
C TYR A 389 1.32 -3.09 4.69
N ALA A 390 2.44 -3.81 4.82
CA ALA A 390 2.91 -4.73 3.80
C ALA A 390 2.29 -6.13 3.96
N VAL A 391 1.58 -6.40 5.06
CA VAL A 391 0.98 -7.69 5.39
C VAL A 391 -0.31 -7.87 4.58
N PRO A 392 -0.45 -8.92 3.77
CA PRO A 392 -1.63 -9.11 2.94
C PRO A 392 -2.94 -9.21 3.75
N GLY A 393 -4.04 -8.77 3.15
CA GLY A 393 -5.36 -8.73 3.82
C GLY A 393 -5.80 -10.09 4.36
N ALA A 394 -5.55 -11.17 3.60
CA ALA A 394 -5.81 -12.55 4.01
C ALA A 394 -5.09 -12.92 5.31
N VAL A 395 -3.81 -12.56 5.39
CA VAL A 395 -2.95 -12.85 6.54
C VAL A 395 -3.43 -12.07 7.75
N LEU A 396 -3.71 -10.78 7.57
CA LEU A 396 -4.21 -9.96 8.64
C LEU A 396 -5.56 -10.47 9.16
N ALA A 397 -6.45 -10.96 8.28
CA ALA A 397 -7.72 -11.57 8.68
C ALA A 397 -7.48 -12.80 9.58
N VAL A 398 -6.67 -13.77 9.14
CA VAL A 398 -6.30 -14.96 9.94
C VAL A 398 -5.67 -14.55 11.28
N GLY A 399 -4.79 -13.55 11.26
CA GLY A 399 -4.14 -13.04 12.46
C GLY A 399 -5.07 -12.32 13.44
N VAL A 400 -6.16 -11.72 12.97
CA VAL A 400 -7.15 -11.03 13.81
C VAL A 400 -8.17 -12.01 14.40
N ILE A 401 -8.59 -13.03 13.64
CA ILE A 401 -9.62 -13.98 14.05
C ILE A 401 -9.31 -14.59 15.41
N VAL A 402 -8.16 -15.25 15.53
CA VAL A 402 -7.80 -16.01 16.74
C VAL A 402 -7.76 -15.16 18.01
N PRO A 403 -7.04 -14.02 18.08
CA PRO A 403 -7.02 -13.21 19.29
C PRO A 403 -8.40 -12.65 19.62
N PHE A 404 -9.22 -12.32 18.62
CA PHE A 404 -10.55 -11.73 18.83
C PHE A 404 -11.55 -12.78 19.32
N THR A 405 -11.61 -13.95 18.68
CA THR A 405 -12.47 -15.05 19.12
C THR A 405 -12.06 -15.56 20.49
N SER A 406 -10.76 -15.60 20.79
CA SER A 406 -10.26 -16.00 22.11
C SER A 406 -10.65 -14.99 23.18
N PHE A 407 -10.55 -13.69 22.89
CA PHE A 407 -10.99 -12.63 23.79
C PHE A 407 -12.50 -12.71 24.04
N ASP A 408 -13.31 -12.81 22.98
CA ASP A 408 -14.76 -12.95 23.09
C ASP A 408 -15.15 -14.17 23.91
N ALA A 409 -14.47 -15.32 23.74
CA ALA A 409 -14.72 -16.52 24.51
C ALA A 409 -14.31 -16.41 25.99
N VAL A 410 -13.26 -15.66 26.32
CA VAL A 410 -12.85 -15.42 27.72
C VAL A 410 -13.84 -14.47 28.40
N VAL A 411 -14.18 -13.37 27.75
CA VAL A 411 -15.12 -12.37 28.28
C VAL A 411 -16.53 -12.95 28.39
N GLY A 412 -16.99 -13.68 27.36
CA GLY A 412 -18.27 -14.37 27.37
C GLY A 412 -18.40 -15.35 28.52
N ARG A 413 -17.39 -16.22 28.72
CA ARG A 413 -17.37 -17.15 29.87
C ARG A 413 -17.37 -16.43 31.21
N PHE A 414 -16.60 -15.35 31.36
CA PHE A 414 -16.57 -14.58 32.60
C PHE A 414 -17.93 -13.95 32.94
N ILE A 415 -18.59 -13.37 31.94
CA ILE A 415 -19.90 -12.73 32.11
C ILE A 415 -20.99 -13.78 32.39
N GLU A 416 -20.98 -14.89 31.65
CA GLU A 416 -21.92 -15.98 31.87
C GLU A 416 -21.76 -16.58 33.28
N GLN A 417 -20.53 -16.78 33.76
CA GLN A 417 -20.26 -17.27 35.11
C GLN A 417 -20.65 -16.27 36.21
N THR A 418 -20.52 -14.97 35.96
CA THR A 418 -20.76 -13.93 36.97
C THR A 418 -22.22 -13.48 37.02
N PHE A 419 -22.87 -13.39 35.85
CA PHE A 419 -24.19 -12.77 35.70
C PHE A 419 -25.26 -13.72 35.17
N GLY A 420 -24.89 -14.94 34.74
CA GLY A 420 -25.85 -15.94 34.22
C GLY A 420 -26.49 -15.59 32.87
N VAL A 421 -25.95 -14.59 32.17
CA VAL A 421 -26.48 -14.14 30.87
C VAL A 421 -25.52 -14.58 29.75
N PRO A 422 -26.01 -15.35 28.76
CA PRO A 422 -25.20 -15.70 27.61
C PRO A 422 -24.92 -14.45 26.76
N MET A 423 -23.64 -14.17 26.49
CA MET A 423 -23.23 -13.03 25.68
C MET A 423 -22.74 -13.48 24.30
N GLY A 424 -23.24 -12.82 23.25
CA GLY A 424 -22.71 -13.00 21.90
C GLY A 424 -21.30 -12.41 21.73
N PRO A 425 -20.63 -12.68 20.59
CA PRO A 425 -19.29 -12.14 20.33
C PRO A 425 -19.33 -10.61 20.20
N ILE A 426 -18.33 -9.93 20.78
CA ILE A 426 -18.29 -8.45 20.88
C ILE A 426 -17.32 -7.88 19.84
N LEU A 427 -16.15 -8.50 19.71
CA LEU A 427 -15.10 -8.07 18.79
C LEU A 427 -15.24 -8.74 17.44
N PHE A 428 -15.30 -10.08 17.43
CA PHE A 428 -15.42 -10.86 16.21
C PHE A 428 -16.85 -10.82 15.67
N GLY A 429 -17.01 -10.66 14.36
CA GLY A 429 -18.33 -10.55 13.73
C GLY A 429 -18.99 -9.17 13.83
N THR A 430 -18.35 -8.17 14.45
CA THR A 430 -18.81 -6.77 14.45
C THR A 430 -17.95 -5.89 13.54
N ALA A 431 -18.45 -4.67 13.25
CA ALA A 431 -17.70 -3.68 12.48
C ALA A 431 -16.34 -3.32 13.11
N PHE A 432 -16.18 -3.56 14.41
CA PHE A 432 -14.93 -3.29 15.13
C PHE A 432 -13.75 -4.10 14.57
N ALA A 433 -13.93 -5.39 14.27
CA ALA A 433 -12.86 -6.22 13.69
C ALA A 433 -12.35 -5.67 12.36
N VAL A 434 -13.26 -5.16 11.52
CA VAL A 434 -12.91 -4.60 10.22
C VAL A 434 -12.20 -3.25 10.37
N VAL A 435 -12.70 -2.36 11.25
CA VAL A 435 -12.02 -1.09 11.57
C VAL A 435 -10.62 -1.37 12.14
N PHE A 436 -10.51 -2.33 13.06
CA PHE A 436 -9.24 -2.71 13.65
C PHE A 436 -8.25 -3.22 12.59
N ALA A 437 -8.68 -4.12 11.70
CA ALA A 437 -7.84 -4.60 10.61
C ALA A 437 -7.38 -3.45 9.70
N TYR A 438 -8.27 -2.50 9.38
CA TYR A 438 -7.89 -1.33 8.57
C TYR A 438 -6.88 -0.46 9.30
N VAL A 439 -7.10 -0.20 10.59
CA VAL A 439 -6.16 0.58 11.41
C VAL A 439 -4.81 -0.13 11.49
N ALA A 440 -4.76 -1.42 11.82
CA ALA A 440 -3.52 -2.19 11.90
C ALA A 440 -2.74 -2.17 10.59
N ARG A 441 -3.44 -2.24 9.44
CA ARG A 441 -2.81 -2.15 8.11
C ARG A 441 -2.37 -0.73 7.75
N PHE A 442 -3.25 0.27 7.87
CA PHE A 442 -3.01 1.61 7.31
C PHE A 442 -2.39 2.60 8.29
N MET A 443 -2.33 2.30 9.59
CA MET A 443 -1.68 3.14 10.59
C MET A 443 -0.21 3.40 10.24
N ALA A 444 0.49 2.45 9.63
CA ALA A 444 1.87 2.65 9.20
C ALA A 444 2.04 3.81 8.20
N ILE A 445 1.05 4.03 7.32
CA ILE A 445 1.05 5.15 6.37
C ILE A 445 0.94 6.47 7.13
N GLY A 446 -0.01 6.55 8.07
CA GLY A 446 -0.21 7.73 8.93
C GLY A 446 1.02 8.02 9.79
N PHE A 447 1.57 6.99 10.45
CA PHE A 447 2.80 7.06 11.22
C PHE A 447 3.96 7.57 10.36
N GLY A 448 4.21 6.98 9.19
CA GLY A 448 5.33 7.38 8.31
C GLY A 448 5.21 8.82 7.79
N ALA A 449 3.99 9.26 7.47
CA ALA A 449 3.72 10.63 7.05
C ALA A 449 3.98 11.63 8.19
N VAL A 450 3.51 11.33 9.40
CA VAL A 450 3.72 12.17 10.58
C VAL A 450 5.19 12.18 11.00
N ASP A 451 5.85 11.01 11.06
CA ASP A 451 7.26 10.87 11.44
C ASP A 451 8.15 11.70 10.51
N SER A 452 7.96 11.57 9.19
CA SER A 452 8.67 12.37 8.18
C SER A 452 8.39 13.87 8.27
N ALA A 453 7.20 14.27 8.74
CA ALA A 453 6.86 15.68 8.94
C ALA A 453 7.49 16.23 10.23
N LEU A 454 7.50 15.44 11.31
CA LEU A 454 8.12 15.78 12.59
C LEU A 454 9.65 15.82 12.51
N GLU A 455 10.28 15.03 11.64
CA GLU A 455 11.74 15.10 11.38
C GLU A 455 12.18 16.51 10.91
N LYS A 456 11.29 17.27 10.29
CA LYS A 456 11.57 18.67 9.86
C LYS A 456 11.45 19.69 10.98
N VAL A 457 10.87 19.30 12.13
CA VAL A 457 10.70 20.18 13.29
C VAL A 457 11.91 20.04 14.21
N THR A 458 12.66 21.12 14.38
CA THR A 458 13.89 21.10 15.19
C THR A 458 13.60 20.81 16.66
N PRO A 459 14.45 20.03 17.36
CA PRO A 459 14.27 19.71 18.77
C PRO A 459 14.20 20.95 19.69
N HIS A 460 14.90 22.04 19.32
CA HIS A 460 14.90 23.29 20.10
C HIS A 460 13.51 23.92 20.29
N MET A 461 12.55 23.64 19.40
CA MET A 461 11.17 24.10 19.57
C MET A 461 10.48 23.42 20.76
N ASP A 462 10.84 22.17 21.06
CA ASP A 462 10.33 21.43 22.21
C ASP A 462 10.88 22.02 23.51
N ASP A 463 12.17 22.36 23.52
CA ASP A 463 12.83 22.96 24.68
C ASP A 463 12.32 24.38 24.97
N ALA A 464 12.09 25.20 23.93
CA ALA A 464 11.47 26.52 24.08
C ALA A 464 10.02 26.45 24.61
N ALA A 465 9.24 25.46 24.16
CA ALA A 465 7.90 25.26 24.71
C ALA A 465 7.96 24.84 26.19
N ARG A 466 8.93 24.00 26.56
CA ARG A 466 9.15 23.57 27.95
C ARG A 466 9.55 24.73 28.86
N THR A 467 10.43 25.63 28.43
CA THR A 467 10.81 26.82 29.24
C THR A 467 9.63 27.76 29.47
N LEU A 468 8.67 27.82 28.53
CA LEU A 468 7.40 28.55 28.68
C LEU A 468 6.35 27.80 29.52
N GLY A 469 6.72 26.70 30.18
CA GLY A 469 5.83 25.91 31.04
C GLY A 469 4.79 25.07 30.28
N LYS A 470 4.95 24.87 28.97
CA LYS A 470 4.01 24.13 28.14
C LYS A 470 4.30 22.63 28.20
N GLY A 471 3.25 21.84 28.46
CA GLY A 471 3.34 20.38 28.51
C GLY A 471 3.28 19.74 27.11
N PRO A 472 3.59 18.43 26.98
CA PRO A 472 3.67 17.75 25.67
C PRO A 472 2.41 17.88 24.80
N LEU A 473 1.22 17.75 25.40
CA LEU A 473 -0.04 17.90 24.68
C LEU A 473 -0.26 19.33 24.15
N GLU A 474 0.16 20.34 24.92
CA GLU A 474 0.02 21.74 24.54
C GLU A 474 1.02 22.11 23.44
N THR A 475 2.26 21.62 23.53
CA THR A 475 3.28 21.71 22.49
C THR A 475 2.79 21.05 21.19
N LEU A 476 2.25 19.83 21.27
CA LEU A 476 1.67 19.14 20.12
C LEU A 476 0.55 19.95 19.47
N ARG A 477 -0.42 20.44 20.25
CA ARG A 477 -1.59 21.16 19.74
C ARG A 477 -1.27 22.54 19.19
N ARG A 478 -0.40 23.31 19.85
CA ARG A 478 -0.13 24.71 19.50
C ARG A 478 1.03 24.90 18.53
N ILE A 479 2.00 23.98 18.51
CA ILE A 479 3.22 24.14 17.73
C ILE A 479 3.28 23.08 16.63
N HIS A 480 3.35 21.80 16.99
CA HIS A 480 3.58 20.75 16.00
C HIS A 480 2.43 20.59 15.03
N LEU A 481 1.20 20.43 15.51
CA LEU A 481 0.02 20.21 14.66
C LEU A 481 -0.10 21.29 13.58
N PRO A 482 -0.09 22.60 13.89
CA PRO A 482 -0.09 23.66 12.88
C PRO A 482 1.03 23.55 11.84
N MET A 483 2.24 23.17 12.24
CA MET A 483 3.39 23.03 11.33
C MET A 483 3.30 21.79 10.44
N ILE A 484 2.79 20.67 10.97
CA ILE A 484 2.70 19.41 10.23
C ILE A 484 1.34 19.23 9.53
N ARG A 485 0.39 20.16 9.68
CA ARG A 485 -0.93 20.14 9.01
C ARG A 485 -0.80 19.88 7.51
N GLY A 486 0.19 20.47 6.84
CA GLY A 486 0.42 20.24 5.40
C GLY A 486 0.88 18.81 5.06
N GLY A 487 1.52 18.12 6.00
CA GLY A 487 1.92 16.71 5.88
C GLY A 487 0.82 15.72 6.28
N ILE A 488 -0.02 16.09 7.26
CA ILE A 488 -1.17 15.28 7.71
C ILE A 488 -2.32 15.39 6.71
N LEU A 489 -2.63 16.61 6.25
CA LEU A 489 -3.83 16.85 5.45
C LEU A 489 -3.65 16.47 3.99
N ALA A 490 -2.42 16.39 3.45
CA ALA A 490 -2.06 15.95 2.09
C ALA A 490 -3.12 16.15 0.97
N VAL A 491 -3.92 17.21 1.09
CA VAL A 491 -5.02 17.64 0.22
C VAL A 491 -4.87 19.15 0.17
N ARG A 492 -3.93 19.60 -0.66
CA ARG A 492 -3.94 20.95 -1.19
C ARG A 492 -3.88 20.80 -2.71
N PRO A 493 -4.86 21.33 -3.46
CA PRO A 493 -4.84 21.26 -4.91
C PRO A 493 -3.72 22.18 -5.42
N GLY A 494 -2.59 21.58 -5.77
CA GLY A 494 -1.47 22.24 -6.42
C GLY A 494 -0.98 21.37 -7.59
N PRO A 495 -0.30 21.94 -8.59
CA PRO A 495 0.06 21.24 -9.84
C PRO A 495 1.11 20.12 -9.69
N PHE A 496 1.55 19.79 -8.47
CA PHE A 496 2.68 18.89 -8.17
C PHE A 496 2.31 17.67 -7.30
N TRP A 497 1.09 17.14 -7.47
CA TRP A 497 0.54 16.02 -6.69
C TRP A 497 1.25 14.66 -6.89
N ALA A 498 2.13 14.50 -7.87
CA ALA A 498 2.65 13.20 -8.29
C ALA A 498 3.82 12.61 -7.46
N VAL A 499 4.32 13.29 -6.42
CA VAL A 499 5.61 12.89 -5.77
C VAL A 499 5.50 12.58 -4.27
N ARG A 500 4.31 12.66 -3.65
CA ARG A 500 4.19 12.40 -2.20
C ARG A 500 2.88 11.73 -1.82
N LEU A 501 2.83 10.40 -2.04
CA LEU A 501 2.21 9.35 -1.21
C LEU A 501 1.63 8.24 -2.12
N PRO A 502 1.76 6.95 -1.73
CA PRO A 502 0.91 5.90 -2.27
C PRO A 502 -0.53 6.22 -1.86
N LEU A 503 -1.41 6.38 -2.85
CA LEU A 503 -2.82 6.73 -2.63
C LEU A 503 -3.49 5.67 -1.73
N PRO A 504 -3.94 6.01 -0.50
CA PRO A 504 -4.61 5.05 0.39
C PRO A 504 -6.00 4.61 -0.11
N GLY A 505 -6.54 5.26 -1.15
CA GLY A 505 -7.87 4.98 -1.70
C GLY A 505 -8.04 3.61 -2.36
N LYS A 506 -6.97 3.03 -2.93
CA LYS A 506 -7.02 1.68 -3.55
C LYS A 506 -7.31 0.57 -2.52
N HIS A 507 -6.74 0.72 -1.33
CA HIS A 507 -6.72 -0.38 -0.38
C HIS A 507 -7.96 -0.48 0.51
N CYS A 508 -8.78 0.57 0.56
CA CYS A 508 -10.10 0.49 1.19
C CYS A 508 -11.11 -0.32 0.37
N ALA A 509 -10.86 -0.56 -0.93
CA ALA A 509 -11.79 -1.28 -1.79
C ALA A 509 -11.56 -2.82 -1.81
N ALA A 510 -10.37 -3.30 -1.41
CA ALA A 510 -10.04 -4.73 -1.47
C ALA A 510 -10.36 -5.51 -0.18
N ILE A 511 -10.47 -4.82 0.96
CA ILE A 511 -10.78 -5.47 2.24
C ILE A 511 -12.29 -5.73 2.42
N PRO A 512 -13.23 -4.89 1.91
CA PRO A 512 -14.64 -5.25 1.86
C PRO A 512 -14.83 -6.55 1.08
N THR A 513 -14.16 -6.83 -0.04
CA THR A 513 -14.35 -8.13 -0.73
C THR A 513 -13.91 -9.37 0.08
N ILE A 514 -13.08 -9.20 1.11
CA ILE A 514 -12.68 -10.28 2.03
C ILE A 514 -13.70 -10.44 3.18
N TRP A 515 -14.40 -9.35 3.54
CA TRP A 515 -15.30 -9.27 4.71
C TRP A 515 -16.77 -9.06 4.36
N ALA A 516 -17.09 -8.73 3.11
CA ALA A 516 -18.41 -8.64 2.50
C ALA A 516 -18.76 -10.05 2.06
N TRP A 517 -19.01 -10.88 3.07
CA TRP A 517 -19.87 -12.02 2.89
C TRP A 517 -21.23 -11.67 3.48
N PRO A 518 -22.34 -11.94 2.77
CA PRO A 518 -23.65 -11.90 3.37
C PRO A 518 -23.69 -12.96 4.45
N SER A 519 -24.32 -12.60 5.56
CA SER A 519 -24.88 -13.51 6.57
C SER A 519 -25.44 -14.79 5.97
#